data_AF-A0AAV9J094-F1
#
_entry.id   AF-A0AAV9J094-F1
#
_cell.length_a   1.000
_cell.length_b   1.000
_cell.length_c   1.000
_cell.angle_alpha   90.00
_cell.angle_beta   90.00
_cell.angle_gamma   90.00
#
_symmetry.space_group_name_H-M   'P 1'
#
loop_
_entity.id
_entity.type
_entity.pdbx_description
1 polymer ?
#
loop_
_entity_poly.entity_id
_entity_poly.type
_entity_poly.pdbx_seq_one_letter_code
_entity_poly.pdbx_strand_id
1 'polypeptide(L)'
;MARTAPRARLPIRHARHPRSLFLCAQRDAHDHTPSWRERHRSAGRSDGLAGGNNADDSVHDPPMFDEAAARAAELLELLEGLRAFRKRIIHDTETLAKELKHPAPDVDRALRNHPDIRKIDESIHKLEAELSILGQGTGDL
;
A
#
# COMPACT_ATOMS: atom_id res chain seq x y z
N MET A 1 -14.87 1.34 75.23
CA MET A 1 -14.15 0.20 74.63
C MET A 1 -14.17 0.36 73.11
N ALA A 2 -13.03 0.56 72.46
CA ALA A 2 -12.90 0.45 71.01
C ALA A 2 -11.49 -0.07 70.71
N ARG A 3 -11.40 -1.34 70.29
CA ARG A 3 -10.15 -2.00 69.90
C ARG A 3 -9.98 -1.83 68.39
N THR A 4 -9.00 -1.02 67.99
CA THR A 4 -8.60 -0.84 66.59
C THR A 4 -7.68 -2.00 66.20
N ALA A 5 -8.09 -2.81 65.21
CA ALA A 5 -7.30 -3.93 64.71
C ALA A 5 -6.22 -3.47 63.70
N PRO A 6 -5.03 -4.11 63.68
CA PRO A 6 -3.98 -3.77 62.71
C PRO A 6 -4.21 -4.42 61.34
N ARG A 7 -4.03 -3.63 60.28
CA ARG A 7 -4.05 -4.05 58.86
C ARG A 7 -2.77 -4.84 58.52
N ALA A 8 -2.92 -6.08 58.07
CA ALA A 8 -1.82 -6.89 57.54
C ALA A 8 -1.35 -6.36 56.17
N ARG A 9 -0.04 -6.14 56.03
CA ARG A 9 0.62 -5.87 54.74
C ARG A 9 0.88 -7.19 54.01
N LEU A 10 0.39 -7.32 52.79
CA LEU A 10 0.72 -8.44 51.90
C LEU A 10 2.07 -8.17 51.19
N PRO A 11 2.90 -9.21 50.95
CA PRO A 11 4.17 -9.06 50.25
C PRO A 11 3.97 -8.96 48.73
N ILE A 12 4.62 -7.95 48.15
CA ILE A 12 4.71 -7.72 46.70
C ILE A 12 5.64 -8.79 46.11
N ARG A 13 5.10 -9.72 45.32
CA ARG A 13 5.88 -10.69 44.55
C ARG A 13 6.20 -10.08 43.17
N HIS A 14 7.47 -9.76 42.94
CA HIS A 14 7.99 -9.41 41.61
C HIS A 14 8.05 -10.67 40.74
N ALA A 15 7.20 -10.75 39.72
CA ALA A 15 7.29 -11.77 38.70
C ALA A 15 8.49 -11.47 37.78
N ARG A 16 9.45 -12.41 37.72
CA ARG A 16 10.56 -12.40 36.76
C ARG A 16 10.01 -12.77 35.38
N HIS A 17 10.15 -11.87 34.40
CA HIS A 17 9.92 -12.18 33.00
C HIS A 17 11.06 -13.06 32.45
N PRO A 18 10.76 -14.17 31.75
CA PRO A 18 11.76 -14.92 31.00
C PRO A 18 12.15 -14.16 29.73
N ARG A 19 13.46 -13.97 29.53
CA ARG A 19 14.06 -13.49 28.28
C ARG A 19 13.82 -14.53 27.19
N SER A 20 12.93 -14.23 26.24
CA SER A 20 12.78 -14.99 25.00
C SER A 20 14.00 -14.73 24.12
N LEU A 21 14.75 -15.79 23.83
CA LEU A 21 15.81 -15.81 22.83
C LEU A 21 15.12 -15.80 21.45
N PHE A 22 15.13 -14.65 20.81
CA PHE A 22 14.79 -14.52 19.39
C PHE A 22 15.91 -15.15 18.57
N LEU A 23 15.70 -16.38 18.10
CA LEU A 23 16.49 -16.97 17.03
C LEU A 23 16.09 -16.29 15.71
N CYS A 24 17.00 -15.50 15.14
CA CYS A 24 16.97 -15.12 13.74
C CYS A 24 17.22 -16.36 12.87
N ALA A 25 16.15 -16.92 12.29
CA ALA A 25 16.25 -17.74 11.09
C ALA A 25 15.85 -16.87 9.91
N GLN A 26 16.85 -16.40 9.18
CA GLN A 26 16.73 -15.56 7.99
C GLN A 26 17.27 -16.37 6.80
N ARG A 27 16.62 -16.20 5.63
CA ARG A 27 17.01 -16.64 4.27
C ARG A 27 16.64 -18.09 3.91
N ASP A 28 16.14 -18.41 2.71
CA ASP A 28 16.04 -17.70 1.43
C ASP A 28 14.73 -18.11 0.73
N ALA A 29 13.98 -17.15 0.21
CA ALA A 29 12.99 -17.39 -0.85
C ALA A 29 13.11 -16.23 -1.85
N HIS A 30 14.00 -16.41 -2.82
CA HIS A 30 14.08 -15.56 -3.99
C HIS A 30 12.90 -15.91 -4.91
N ASP A 31 11.76 -15.28 -4.67
CA ASP A 31 10.74 -15.14 -5.73
C ASP A 31 11.26 -14.11 -6.74
N HIS A 32 11.89 -14.62 -7.80
CA HIS A 32 12.12 -13.87 -9.02
C HIS A 32 10.78 -13.60 -9.70
N THR A 33 10.05 -12.61 -9.19
CA THR A 33 9.01 -11.95 -9.96
C THR A 33 9.69 -11.05 -10.98
N PRO A 34 9.51 -11.26 -12.29
CA PRO A 34 10.10 -10.40 -13.31
C PRO A 34 9.55 -8.98 -13.12
N SER A 35 10.44 -8.01 -13.01
CA SER A 35 10.06 -6.61 -12.86
C SER A 35 9.19 -6.19 -14.04
N TRP A 36 8.18 -5.36 -13.79
CA TRP A 36 7.26 -4.88 -14.82
C TRP A 36 7.98 -4.18 -15.99
N ARG A 37 9.20 -3.67 -15.73
CA ARG A 37 10.09 -3.04 -16.70
C ARG A 37 10.59 -4.00 -17.80
N GLU A 38 10.58 -5.31 -17.58
CA GLU A 38 11.03 -6.32 -18.54
C GLU A 38 9.94 -6.70 -19.56
N ARG A 39 8.65 -6.44 -19.26
CA ARG A 39 7.51 -6.95 -20.05
C ARG A 39 7.24 -6.17 -21.34
N HIS A 40 7.81 -4.98 -21.50
CA HIS A 40 7.57 -4.09 -22.64
C HIS A 40 8.67 -4.10 -23.72
N ARG A 41 9.70 -4.95 -23.61
CA ARG A 41 10.84 -4.94 -24.57
C ARG A 41 10.65 -5.85 -25.81
N SER A 42 9.55 -6.60 -25.95
CA SER A 42 9.41 -7.62 -27.02
C SER A 42 8.49 -7.28 -28.20
N ALA A 43 8.10 -6.02 -28.39
CA ALA A 43 7.31 -5.60 -29.57
C ALA A 43 8.16 -4.67 -30.46
N GLY A 44 9.09 -5.24 -31.22
CA GLY A 44 9.97 -4.46 -32.08
C GLY A 44 10.67 -5.33 -33.12
N ARG A 45 9.88 -5.99 -33.98
CA ARG A 45 10.40 -6.57 -35.22
C ARG A 45 9.80 -5.79 -36.39
N SER A 46 10.61 -4.84 -36.83
CA SER A 46 10.46 -3.98 -37.99
C SER A 46 10.76 -4.77 -39.26
N ASP A 47 9.81 -4.80 -40.19
CA ASP A 47 10.05 -5.17 -41.59
C ASP A 47 9.17 -4.31 -42.51
N GLY A 48 9.82 -3.37 -43.21
CA GLY A 48 9.36 -2.77 -44.48
C GLY A 48 8.17 -1.81 -44.44
N LEU A 49 8.00 -0.85 -45.35
CA LEU A 49 8.68 -0.47 -46.58
C LEU A 49 8.12 0.93 -46.98
N ALA A 50 9.01 1.78 -47.48
CA ALA A 50 8.83 2.75 -48.56
C ALA A 50 7.57 3.67 -48.63
N GLY A 51 7.85 4.99 -48.64
CA GLY A 51 7.40 5.86 -49.73
C GLY A 51 6.23 6.80 -49.42
N GLY A 52 6.49 8.11 -49.46
CA GLY A 52 5.43 9.11 -49.54
C GLY A 52 5.87 10.51 -49.12
N ASN A 53 6.56 11.20 -50.02
CA ASN A 53 6.76 12.66 -49.93
C ASN A 53 5.40 13.35 -50.04
N ASN A 54 4.94 13.98 -48.96
CA ASN A 54 3.99 15.08 -49.03
C ASN A 54 4.40 16.13 -47.99
N ALA A 55 5.03 17.19 -48.50
CA ALA A 55 5.19 18.44 -47.80
C ALA A 55 3.82 19.11 -47.73
N ASP A 56 3.05 18.75 -46.70
CA ASP A 56 1.94 19.55 -46.22
C ASP A 56 2.42 20.21 -44.92
N ASP A 57 2.86 21.46 -45.04
CA ASP A 57 3.26 22.37 -43.97
C ASP A 57 1.99 22.86 -43.22
N SER A 58 1.16 21.90 -42.82
CA SER A 58 0.20 22.09 -41.76
C SER A 58 1.02 22.09 -40.48
N VAL A 59 1.13 23.24 -39.83
CA VAL A 59 1.57 23.39 -38.44
C VAL A 59 0.65 22.50 -37.59
N HIS A 60 0.98 21.22 -37.57
CA HIS A 60 0.39 20.22 -36.71
C HIS A 60 1.08 20.49 -35.40
N ASP A 61 0.52 21.41 -34.61
CA ASP A 61 0.80 21.44 -33.19
C ASP A 61 0.68 19.98 -32.74
N PRO A 62 1.79 19.35 -32.28
CA PRO A 62 1.75 17.96 -31.89
C PRO A 62 0.60 17.83 -30.90
N PRO A 63 -0.23 16.76 -30.98
CA PRO A 63 -1.30 16.59 -30.02
C PRO A 63 -0.64 16.71 -28.66
N MET A 64 -0.96 17.79 -27.93
CA MET A 64 -0.54 17.93 -26.55
C MET A 64 -1.11 16.69 -25.90
N PHE A 65 -0.27 15.68 -25.69
CA PHE A 65 -0.62 14.52 -24.92
C PHE A 65 -1.26 15.07 -23.67
N ASP A 66 -2.52 14.70 -23.44
CA ASP A 66 -3.30 15.22 -22.33
C ASP A 66 -2.54 14.92 -21.04
N GLU A 67 -1.73 15.87 -20.59
CA GLU A 67 -0.86 15.74 -19.42
C GLU A 67 -1.72 15.40 -18.19
N ALA A 68 -2.96 15.92 -18.18
CA ALA A 68 -4.00 15.54 -17.25
C ALA A 68 -4.38 14.05 -17.33
N ALA A 69 -4.53 13.48 -18.52
CA ALA A 69 -4.84 12.06 -18.70
C ALA A 69 -3.65 11.17 -18.32
N ALA A 70 -2.42 11.58 -18.67
CA ALA A 70 -1.20 10.87 -18.24
C ALA A 70 -1.07 10.86 -16.72
N ARG A 71 -1.26 12.02 -16.07
CA ARG A 71 -1.26 12.15 -14.61
C ARG A 71 -2.39 11.33 -13.97
N ALA A 72 -3.59 11.34 -14.55
CA ALA A 72 -4.70 10.54 -14.06
C ALA A 72 -4.38 9.03 -14.11
N ALA A 73 -3.72 8.56 -15.18
CA ALA A 73 -3.29 7.18 -15.29
C ALA A 73 -2.25 6.80 -14.21
N GLU A 74 -1.27 7.67 -13.96
CA GLU A 74 -0.27 7.48 -12.89
C GLU A 74 -0.92 7.40 -11.50
N LEU A 75 -1.88 8.30 -11.22
CA LEU A 75 -2.61 8.31 -9.95
C LEU A 75 -3.45 7.04 -9.76
N LEU A 76 -4.08 6.52 -10.82
CA LEU A 76 -4.81 5.26 -10.78
C LEU A 76 -3.90 4.07 -10.45
N GLU A 77 -2.73 3.99 -11.08
CA GLU A 77 -1.74 2.95 -10.80
C GLU A 77 -1.28 3.01 -9.33
N LEU A 78 -0.98 4.20 -8.83
CA LEU A 78 -0.58 4.39 -7.44
C LEU A 78 -1.69 4.01 -6.45
N LEU A 79 -2.94 4.37 -6.74
CA LEU A 79 -4.10 4.01 -5.94
C LEU A 79 -4.29 2.49 -5.88
N GLU A 80 -4.15 1.80 -7.02
CA GLU A 80 -4.22 0.34 -7.06
C GLU A 80 -3.11 -0.29 -6.20
N GLY A 81 -1.88 0.20 -6.33
CA GLY A 81 -0.73 -0.23 -5.53
C GLY A 81 -0.96 -0.06 -4.03
N LEU A 82 -1.45 1.10 -3.58
CA LEU A 82 -1.75 1.36 -2.18
C LEU A 82 -2.87 0.46 -1.63
N ARG A 83 -3.93 0.23 -2.41
CA ARG A 83 -5.02 -0.68 -2.03
C ARG A 83 -4.54 -2.12 -1.92
N ALA A 84 -3.69 -2.58 -2.85
CA ALA A 84 -3.10 -3.90 -2.81
C ALA A 84 -2.18 -4.06 -1.57
N PHE A 85 -1.34 -3.07 -1.30
CA PHE A 85 -0.44 -3.08 -0.15
C PHE A 85 -1.21 -3.11 1.18
N ARG A 86 -2.26 -2.29 1.32
CA ARG A 86 -3.17 -2.31 2.47
C ARG A 86 -3.78 -3.68 2.70
N LYS A 87 -4.31 -4.31 1.64
CA LYS A 87 -4.90 -5.66 1.71
C LYS A 87 -3.88 -6.69 2.19
N ARG A 88 -2.64 -6.62 1.70
CA ARG A 88 -1.56 -7.53 2.14
C ARG A 88 -1.27 -7.39 3.63
N ILE A 89 -1.12 -6.17 4.14
CA ILE A 89 -0.89 -5.94 5.59
C ILE A 89 -2.01 -6.58 6.43
N ILE A 90 -3.26 -6.35 6.04
CA ILE A 90 -4.42 -6.92 6.74
C ILE A 90 -4.35 -8.45 6.71
N HIS A 91 -4.14 -9.02 5.53
CA HIS A 91 -4.08 -10.47 5.34
C HIS A 91 -2.95 -11.13 6.15
N ASP A 92 -1.75 -10.57 6.11
CA ASP A 92 -0.59 -11.07 6.84
C ASP A 92 -0.85 -11.00 8.36
N THR A 93 -1.44 -9.89 8.82
CA THR A 93 -1.79 -9.71 10.24
C THR A 93 -2.85 -10.71 10.70
N GLU A 94 -3.90 -10.93 9.90
CA GLU A 94 -4.94 -11.92 10.19
C GLU A 94 -4.37 -13.34 10.21
N THR A 95 -3.46 -13.66 9.30
CA THR A 95 -2.82 -14.97 9.21
C THR A 95 -1.97 -15.24 10.45
N LEU A 96 -1.12 -14.29 10.84
CA LEU A 96 -0.34 -14.37 12.07
C LEU A 96 -1.22 -14.44 13.32
N ALA A 97 -2.33 -13.68 13.35
CA ALA A 97 -3.26 -13.72 14.48
C ALA A 97 -3.94 -15.09 14.62
N LYS A 98 -4.29 -15.74 13.50
CA LYS A 98 -4.85 -17.10 13.50
C LYS A 98 -3.85 -18.12 14.03
N GLU A 99 -2.59 -18.03 13.61
CA GLU A 99 -1.50 -18.90 14.09
C GLU A 99 -1.28 -18.75 15.60
N LEU A 100 -1.34 -17.51 16.10
CA LEU A 100 -1.20 -17.17 17.51
C LEU A 100 -2.49 -17.37 18.34
N LYS A 101 -3.60 -17.80 17.70
CA LYS A 101 -4.91 -17.98 18.32
C LYS A 101 -5.44 -16.71 19.00
N HIS A 102 -5.12 -15.54 18.46
CA HIS A 102 -5.69 -14.28 18.93
C HIS A 102 -7.18 -14.17 18.53
N PRO A 103 -8.03 -13.58 19.40
CA PRO A 103 -9.43 -13.38 19.08
C PRO A 103 -9.59 -12.31 17.98
N ALA A 104 -10.33 -12.65 16.93
CA ALA A 104 -10.65 -11.76 15.80
C ALA A 104 -11.06 -10.32 16.19
N PRO A 105 -11.93 -10.07 17.21
CA PRO A 105 -12.31 -8.70 17.56
C PRO A 105 -11.15 -7.83 18.05
N ASP A 106 -10.12 -8.41 18.66
CA ASP A 106 -8.95 -7.66 19.11
C ASP A 106 -8.03 -7.32 17.94
N VAL A 107 -7.93 -8.22 16.96
CA VAL A 107 -7.19 -8.02 15.71
C VAL A 107 -7.82 -6.90 14.89
N ASP A 108 -9.15 -6.92 14.74
CA ASP A 108 -9.89 -5.87 14.04
C ASP A 108 -9.70 -4.50 14.70
N ARG A 109 -9.72 -4.46 16.04
CA ARG A 109 -9.47 -3.23 16.79
C ARG A 109 -8.04 -2.73 16.59
N ALA A 110 -7.06 -3.64 16.56
CA ALA A 110 -5.67 -3.29 16.32
C ALA A 110 -5.45 -2.77 14.89
N LEU A 111 -6.02 -3.44 13.88
CA LEU A 111 -5.92 -3.05 12.47
C LEU A 111 -6.54 -1.66 12.22
N ARG A 112 -7.72 -1.37 12.79
CA ARG A 112 -8.36 -0.04 12.66
C ARG A 112 -7.52 1.09 13.26
N ASN A 113 -6.79 0.81 14.33
CA ASN A 113 -5.97 1.80 15.02
C ASN A 113 -4.50 1.79 14.57
N HIS A 114 -4.13 0.97 13.59
CA HIS A 114 -2.76 0.84 13.14
C HIS A 114 -2.31 2.12 12.42
N PRO A 115 -1.21 2.76 12.83
CA PRO A 115 -0.78 4.05 12.28
C PRO A 115 -0.51 3.97 10.78
N ASP A 116 0.06 2.86 10.30
CA ASP A 116 0.39 2.74 8.88
C ASP A 116 -0.86 2.52 8.00
N ILE A 117 -1.86 1.79 8.49
CA ILE A 117 -3.13 1.61 7.77
C ILE A 117 -3.83 2.96 7.66
N ARG A 118 -3.85 3.74 8.74
CA ARG A 118 -4.41 5.10 8.74
C ARG A 118 -3.70 6.02 7.75
N LYS A 119 -2.36 6.01 7.69
CA LYS A 119 -1.60 6.80 6.72
C LYS A 119 -1.88 6.39 5.27
N ILE A 120 -2.04 5.09 5.02
CA ILE A 120 -2.41 4.58 3.70
C ILE A 120 -3.82 5.07 3.34
N ASP A 121 -4.79 4.95 4.24
CA ASP A 121 -6.17 5.41 4.02
C ASP A 121 -6.23 6.92 3.77
N GLU A 122 -5.48 7.73 4.53
CA GLU A 122 -5.33 9.16 4.30
C GLU A 122 -4.71 9.49 2.93
N SER A 123 -3.72 8.71 2.50
CA SER A 123 -3.08 8.89 1.20
C SER A 123 -4.02 8.53 0.05
N ILE A 124 -4.76 7.43 0.18
CA ILE A 124 -5.80 7.02 -0.77
C ILE A 124 -6.84 8.13 -0.93
N HIS A 125 -7.36 8.67 0.17
CA HIS A 125 -8.35 9.75 0.12
C HIS A 125 -7.83 11.02 -0.57
N LYS A 126 -6.55 11.39 -0.35
CA LYS A 126 -5.95 12.55 -1.03
C LYS A 126 -5.82 12.33 -2.54
N LEU A 127 -5.35 11.15 -2.95
CA LEU A 127 -5.18 10.81 -4.36
C LEU A 127 -6.52 10.67 -5.09
N GLU A 128 -7.55 10.12 -4.43
CA GLU A 128 -8.91 10.07 -4.96
C GLU A 128 -9.50 11.47 -5.16
N ALA A 129 -9.26 12.39 -4.22
CA ALA A 129 -9.67 13.78 -4.37
C ALA A 129 -8.95 14.46 -5.55
N GLU A 130 -7.65 14.23 -5.71
CA GLU A 130 -6.87 14.75 -6.84
C GLU A 130 -7.36 14.20 -8.18
N LEU A 131 -7.63 12.90 -8.25
CA LEU A 131 -8.18 12.25 -9.45
C LEU A 131 -9.55 12.83 -9.81
N SER A 132 -10.40 13.09 -8.80
CA SER A 132 -11.71 13.71 -9.01
C SER A 132 -11.59 15.12 -9.61
N ILE A 133 -10.60 15.91 -9.20
CA ILE A 133 -10.37 17.25 -9.75
C ILE A 133 -9.95 17.16 -11.21
N LEU A 134 -9.04 16.24 -11.55
CA LEU A 134 -8.58 16.03 -12.93
C LEU A 134 -9.72 15.55 -13.84
N GLY A 135 -10.60 14.67 -13.36
CA GLY A 135 -11.74 14.18 -14.13
C GLY A 135 -12.87 15.21 -14.33
N GLN A 136 -13.00 16.19 -13.44
CA GLN A 136 -13.95 17.31 -13.59
C GLN A 136 -13.43 18.40 -14.55
N GLY A 137 -12.11 18.61 -14.62
CA GLY A 137 -11.50 19.61 -15.50
C GLY A 137 -11.53 19.26 -16.99
N THR A 138 -11.73 17.99 -17.36
CA THR A 138 -11.74 17.52 -18.76
C THR A 138 -13.14 17.47 -19.40
N GLY A 139 -14.19 17.89 -18.70
CA GLY A 139 -15.59 17.75 -19.14
C GLY A 139 -16.28 19.00 -19.69
N ASP A 140 -15.65 20.18 -19.67
CA ASP A 140 -16.28 21.49 -19.95
C ASP A 140 -15.60 22.32 -21.07
N LEU A 141 -14.99 21.67 -22.07
CA LEU A 141 -14.44 22.36 -23.26
C LEU A 141 -14.95 21.76 -24.57
#